data_AF-A0A936V1H2-F1
#
_entry.id   AF-A0A936V1H2-F1
#
_cell.length_a   1.000
_cell.length_b   1.000
_cell.length_c   1.000
_cell.angle_alpha   90.00
_cell.angle_beta   90.00
_cell.angle_gamma   90.00
#
_symmetry.space_group_name_H-M   'P 1'
#
loop_
_entity.id
_entity.type
_entity.pdbx_description
1 polymer ?
#
loop_
_entity_poly.entity_id
_entity_poly.type
_entity_poly.pdbx_seq_one_letter_code
_entity_poly.pdbx_strand_id
1 'polypeptide(L)' 'MVKYANLQTAVVVSPDYYNTIFSVSKIINTDGSISYLGRIINKKYFDGFELKQNVAGTYQLVKMETDRVIPDCSQQ' A
#
# COMPACT_ATOMS: atom_id res chain seq x y z
N MET A 1 -12.17 9.65 -21.27
CA MET A 1 -11.38 9.78 -20.03
C MET A 1 -10.89 8.39 -19.66
N VAL A 2 -9.57 8.15 -19.62
CA VAL A 2 -9.01 6.82 -19.31
C VAL A 2 -9.05 6.62 -17.80
N LYS A 3 -9.73 5.56 -17.34
CA LYS A 3 -9.83 5.23 -15.91
C LYS A 3 -8.42 4.97 -15.36
N TYR A 4 -8.10 5.57 -14.20
CA TYR A 4 -6.81 5.43 -13.50
C TYR A 4 -5.57 5.96 -14.24
N ALA A 5 -5.71 6.83 -15.25
CA ALA A 5 -4.56 7.45 -15.90
C ALA A 5 -3.65 8.26 -14.94
N ASN A 6 -4.19 8.64 -13.78
CA ASN A 6 -3.49 9.35 -12.73
C ASN A 6 -2.81 8.43 -11.70
N LEU A 7 -2.88 7.11 -11.87
CA LEU A 7 -2.36 6.11 -10.94
C LEU A 7 -1.25 5.28 -11.60
N GLN A 8 -0.11 5.17 -10.93
CA GLN A 8 0.99 4.28 -11.32
C GLN A 8 1.42 3.48 -10.10
N THR A 9 1.53 2.16 -10.24
CA THR A 9 1.84 1.28 -9.10
C THR A 9 3.04 0.40 -9.43
N ALA A 10 3.96 0.30 -8.49
CA ALA A 10 5.02 -0.70 -8.47
C ALA A 10 4.72 -1.73 -7.37
N VAL A 11 4.95 -3.01 -7.70
CA VAL A 11 4.78 -4.12 -6.76
C VAL A 11 6.06 -4.95 -6.78
N VAL A 12 6.61 -5.20 -5.60
CA VAL A 12 7.77 -6.05 -5.38
C VAL A 12 7.34 -7.18 -4.47
N VAL A 13 7.61 -8.41 -4.89
CA VAL A 13 7.36 -9.61 -4.09
C VAL A 13 8.71 -10.15 -3.66
N SER A 14 8.90 -10.31 -2.36
CA SER A 14 10.14 -10.85 -1.80
C SER A 14 9.98 -12.35 -1.54
N PRO A 15 10.64 -13.23 -2.32
CA PRO A 15 10.57 -14.67 -2.10
C PRO A 15 11.19 -15.07 -0.74
N ASP A 16 12.25 -14.38 -0.33
CA ASP A 16 13.00 -14.68 0.90
C ASP A 16 12.21 -14.43 2.20
N TYR A 17 11.16 -13.60 2.12
CA TYR A 17 10.32 -13.23 3.26
C TYR A 17 8.90 -13.74 3.06
N TYR A 18 8.73 -15.04 2.80
CA TYR A 18 7.42 -15.70 2.67
C TYR A 18 6.47 -14.98 1.69
N ASN A 19 6.99 -14.53 0.54
CA ASN A 19 6.24 -13.77 -0.46
C ASN A 19 5.62 -12.49 0.11
N THR A 20 6.34 -11.80 1.01
CA THR A 20 5.97 -10.46 1.46
C THR A 20 5.85 -9.55 0.25
N ILE A 21 4.74 -8.82 0.19
CA ILE A 21 4.44 -7.90 -0.89
C ILE A 21 4.71 -6.50 -0.39
N PHE A 22 5.61 -5.81 -1.06
CA PHE A 22 5.73 -4.36 -1.00
C PHE A 22 5.04 -3.76 -2.22
N SER A 23 4.12 -2.83 -2.00
CA SER A 23 3.50 -2.06 -3.08
C SER A 23 3.62 -0.57 -2.80
N VAL A 24 3.79 0.22 -3.86
CA VAL A 24 3.73 1.67 -3.81
C VAL A 24 3.02 2.20 -5.05
N SER A 25 2.11 3.13 -4.82
CA SER A 25 1.26 3.76 -5.80
C SER A 25 1.52 5.26 -5.77
N LYS A 26 1.85 5.82 -6.93
CA LYS A 26 1.88 7.25 -7.21
C LYS A 26 0.50 7.66 -7.71
N ILE A 27 -0.10 8.66 -7.08
CA ILE A 27 -1.39 9.23 -7.42
C ILE A 27 -1.18 10.70 -7.79
N ILE A 28 -1.60 11.10 -8.99
CA ILE A 28 -1.68 12.50 -9.38
C ILE A 28 -3.08 13.00 -9.01
N ASN A 29 -3.16 13.96 -8.09
CA ASN A 29 -4.40 14.54 -7.60
C ASN A 29 -4.97 15.56 -8.60
N THR A 30 -6.21 16.00 -8.39
CA THR A 30 -6.90 16.94 -9.29
C THR A 30 -6.23 18.32 -9.35
N ASP A 31 -5.55 18.73 -8.29
CA ASP A 31 -4.76 19.96 -8.20
C ASP A 31 -3.34 19.81 -8.79
N GLY A 32 -3.02 18.64 -9.36
CA GLY A 32 -1.71 18.31 -9.90
C GLY A 32 -0.67 17.88 -8.87
N SER A 33 -1.00 17.91 -7.58
CA SER A 33 -0.11 17.40 -6.52
C SER A 33 0.05 15.88 -6.62
N ILE A 34 1.14 15.36 -6.05
CA ILE A 34 1.45 13.92 -6.07
C ILE A 34 1.31 13.36 -4.66
N SER A 35 0.45 12.35 -4.51
CA SER A 35 0.33 11.54 -3.29
C SER A 35 0.92 10.15 -3.51
N TYR A 36 1.47 9.57 -2.45
CA TYR A 36 1.92 8.18 -2.45
C TYR A 36 1.12 7.35 -1.45
N LEU A 37 0.76 6.14 -1.85
CA LEU A 37 0.17 5.13 -0.98
C LEU A 37 0.97 3.84 -1.15
N GLY A 38 1.36 3.21 -0.06
CA GLY A 38 2.16 2.00 -0.13
C GLY A 38 1.92 1.08 1.05
N ARG A 39 2.17 -0.20 0.87
CA ARG A 39 1.95 -1.21 1.91
C ARG A 39 3.04 -2.28 1.87
N ILE A 40 3.40 -2.78 3.04
CA ILE A 40 4.13 -4.03 3.21
C ILE A 40 3.17 -4.99 3.89
N ILE A 41 2.80 -6.06 3.20
CA ILE A 41 1.84 -7.06 3.69
C ILE A 41 2.39 -8.47 3.51
N ASN A 42 2.03 -9.34 4.44
CA ASN A 42 2.28 -10.75 4.34
C ASN A 42 1.09 -11.51 4.90
N LYS A 43 0.54 -12.47 4.14
CA LYS A 43 -0.64 -13.24 4.56
C LYS A 43 -0.40 -14.14 5.78
N LYS A 44 0.85 -14.44 6.13
CA LYS A 44 1.21 -15.30 7.27
C LYS A 44 1.45 -14.51 8.56
N TYR A 45 1.45 -13.17 8.50
CA TYR A 45 1.71 -12.33 9.65
C TYR A 45 0.54 -11.36 9.90
N PHE A 46 0.26 -11.16 11.19
CA PHE A 46 -0.77 -10.25 11.67
C PHE A 46 -0.40 -8.77 11.50
N ASP A 47 0.89 -8.50 11.40
CA ASP A 47 1.42 -7.15 11.28
C ASP A 47 1.73 -6.83 9.82
N GLY A 48 1.43 -5.59 9.44
CA GLY A 48 1.83 -5.00 8.17
C GLY A 48 2.28 -3.55 8.38
N PHE A 49 2.67 -2.91 7.30
CA PHE A 49 3.01 -1.49 7.31
C PHE A 49 2.27 -0.76 6.20
N GLU A 50 1.84 0.47 6.49
CA GLU A 50 1.28 1.39 5.53
C GLU A 50 2.15 2.64 5.43
N LEU A 51 2.39 3.11 4.21
CA LEU A 51 3.07 4.36 3.93
C LEU A 51 2.09 5.51 4.20
N LYS A 52 2.34 6.28 5.25
CA LYS A 52 1.53 7.45 5.63
C LYS A 52 2.39 8.69 5.67
N GLN A 53 1.80 9.81 5.28
CA GLN A 53 2.43 11.11 5.44
C GLN A 53 2.23 11.59 6.88
N ASN A 54 3.30 12.02 7.53
CA ASN A 54 3.21 12.65 8.85
C ASN A 54 2.81 14.14 8.73
N VAL A 55 2.59 14.79 9.87
CA VAL A 55 2.20 16.22 9.93
C VAL A 55 3.23 17.17 9.30
N ALA A 56 4.49 16.74 9.17
CA ALA A 56 5.56 17.49 8.54
C ALA A 56 5.67 17.24 7.03
N GLY A 57 4.78 16.43 6.45
CA GLY A 57 4.77 16.12 5.02
C GLY A 57 5.71 14.98 4.60
N THR A 58 6.40 14.33 5.54
CA THR A 58 7.31 13.22 5.25
C THR A 58 6.58 11.88 5.28
N TYR A 59 6.82 11.03 4.28
CA TYR A 59 6.27 9.69 4.24
C TYR A 59 7.02 8.74 5.17
N GLN A 60 6.29 7.96 5.95
CA GLN A 60 6.80 7.01 6.93
C GLN A 60 5.98 5.72 6.86
N LEU A 61 6.64 4.59 7.13
CA LEU A 61 5.96 3.31 7.30
C LEU A 61 5.41 3.25 8.74
N VAL A 62 4.10 3.13 8.84
CA VAL A 62 3.38 3.00 10.11
C VAL A 62 2.83 1.59 10.21
N LYS A 63 3.07 0.94 11.34
CA LYS A 63 2.55 -0.40 11.62
C LYS A 63 1.01 -0.40 11.55
N MET A 64 0.44 -1.43 10.92
CA MET A 64 -0.99 -1.69 10.85
C MET A 64 -1.27 -3.16 11.15
N GLU A 65 -2.45 -3.44 11.69
CA GLU A 65 -2.95 -4.81 11.87
C GLU A 65 -3.59 -5.26 10.54
N THR A 66 -3.10 -6.35 9.94
CA THR A 66 -3.50 -6.80 8.60
C THR A 66 -4.87 -7.47 8.59
N ASP A 67 -5.33 -7.99 9.72
CA ASP A 67 -6.67 -8.57 9.94
C ASP A 67 -7.81 -7.57 9.69
N ARG A 68 -7.58 -6.28 9.99
CA ARG A 68 -8.54 -5.19 9.75
C ARG A 68 -8.55 -4.69 8.31
N VAL A 69 -7.51 -5.02 7.52
CA VAL A 69 -7.27 -4.44 6.18
C VAL A 69 -7.46 -5.47 5.07
N ILE A 70 -7.25 -6.75 5.35
CA ILE A 70 -7.45 -7.86 4.43
C ILE A 70 -8.70 -8.62 4.90
N PRO A 71 -9.91 -8.28 4.41
CA PRO A 71 -11.06 -9.14 4.63
C PRO A 71 -10.76 -10.50 3.99
N ASP A 72 -10.97 -11.58 4.73
CA ASP A 72 -11.00 -12.91 4.14
C ASP A 72 -12.05 -12.89 3.03
N CYS A 73 -11.62 -13.11 1.78
CA CYS A 73 -12.54 -13.39 0.69
C CYS A 73 -13.09 -14.82 0.90
N SER A 74 -13.98 -15.00 1.86
CA SER A 74 -14.88 -16.14 1.85
C SER A 74 -15.83 -15.93 0.69
N GLN A 75 -15.65 -16.72 -0.38
CA GLN A 75 -16.68 -16.85 -1.40
C GLN A 75 -17.95 -17.36 -0.71
N GLN A 76 -18.98 -16.51 -0.69
CA GLN A 76 -20.35 -16.91 -0.39
C GLN A 76 -20.91 -17.71 -1.55
#